data_AF-A0A2V6KTS0-F1
#
_entry.id   AF-A0A2V6KTS0-F1
#
_cell.length_a   1.000
_cell.length_b   1.000
_cell.length_c   1.000
_cell.angle_alpha   90.00
_cell.angle_beta   90.00
_cell.angle_gamma   90.00
#
_symmetry.space_group_name_H-M   'P 1'
#
loop_
_entity.id
_entity.type
_entity.pdbx_description
1 polymer ?
#
loop_
_entity_poly.entity_id
_entity_poly.type
_entity_poly.pdbx_seq_one_letter_code
_entity_poly.pdbx_strand_id
1 'polypeptide(L)'
;MFALQPELKVFSGSANRDLAERICKYVGVPLGQATISSFPDGETYVRIEENIRGHDVFIIQPTCPPTNQHLMELLIMVDAARRASADRITAVIPFFGYARQDRKDQPRVPITAKLVANLLHAAGVSRVLTMDLHAQQVQGFFDIPVDHLYSLPVLIKYLRKRLTGKTTVVSPDLGGLKMASAYAEALGANLAIVAKERKSATETEALYLIGDVEGSDVLLVDDLTETAGTLTSAASILKKHGARDIYAGVAHAVLVDVAIPRLQKSQITELVTTNSTPVRTVDGFKITVLCVSELLGEGIKRIHNDESVSSLFNIENEKNGKTS
;
A
#
# COMPACT_ATOMS: atom_id res chain seq x y z
N MET A 1 -15.85 -36.13 -13.24
CA MET A 1 -14.58 -35.62 -13.77
C MET A 1 -14.10 -34.58 -12.78
N PHE A 2 -13.17 -34.94 -11.89
CA PHE A 2 -12.61 -33.95 -10.96
C PHE A 2 -11.78 -32.98 -11.81
N ALA A 3 -12.18 -31.72 -11.87
CA ALA A 3 -11.31 -30.69 -12.44
C ALA A 3 -10.07 -30.66 -11.55
N LEU A 4 -8.93 -31.07 -12.09
CA LEU A 4 -7.65 -30.84 -11.44
C LEU A 4 -7.54 -29.33 -11.23
N GLN A 5 -7.37 -28.89 -9.98
CA GLN A 5 -7.14 -27.49 -9.67
C GLN A 5 -5.94 -27.02 -10.51
N PRO A 6 -6.03 -25.87 -11.21
CA PRO A 6 -4.92 -25.33 -11.98
C PRO A 6 -3.66 -25.25 -11.12
N GLU A 7 -2.48 -25.47 -11.69
CA GLU A 7 -1.24 -25.29 -10.93
C GLU A 7 -0.94 -23.79 -10.74
N LEU A 8 -0.50 -23.42 -9.54
CA LEU A 8 -0.18 -22.04 -9.17
C LEU A 8 1.18 -21.61 -9.74
N LYS A 9 1.22 -20.47 -10.44
CA LYS A 9 2.48 -19.82 -10.88
C LYS A 9 2.52 -18.36 -10.45
N VAL A 10 3.64 -17.94 -9.88
CA VAL A 10 3.85 -16.56 -9.44
C VAL A 10 5.00 -15.95 -10.23
N PHE A 11 4.78 -14.80 -10.85
CA PHE A 11 5.79 -14.01 -11.56
C PHE A 11 5.94 -12.65 -10.89
N SER A 12 7.07 -12.00 -11.14
CA SER A 12 7.34 -10.64 -10.68
C SER A 12 7.72 -9.79 -11.87
N GLY A 13 7.21 -8.57 -11.89
CA GLY A 13 7.86 -7.52 -12.66
C GLY A 13 9.11 -7.00 -11.95
N SER A 14 9.67 -5.91 -12.46
CA SER A 14 10.89 -5.27 -12.01
C SER A 14 10.70 -4.35 -10.80
N ALA A 15 9.46 -3.94 -10.50
CA ALA A 15 9.22 -2.87 -9.54
C ALA A 15 9.56 -3.22 -8.10
N ASN A 16 9.40 -4.49 -7.67
CA ASN A 16 9.71 -4.92 -6.31
C ASN A 16 9.98 -6.43 -6.21
N ARG A 17 11.07 -6.87 -6.84
CA ARG A 17 11.43 -8.29 -6.90
C ARG A 17 11.69 -8.92 -5.52
N ASP A 18 12.30 -8.19 -4.58
CA ASP A 18 12.52 -8.68 -3.20
C ASP A 18 11.20 -9.06 -2.51
N LEU A 19 10.16 -8.23 -2.62
CA LEU A 19 8.84 -8.58 -2.07
C LEU A 19 8.27 -9.83 -2.75
N ALA A 20 8.38 -9.94 -4.07
CA ALA A 20 7.85 -11.10 -4.79
C ALA A 20 8.54 -12.41 -4.39
N GLU A 21 9.86 -12.39 -4.20
CA GLU A 21 10.62 -13.56 -3.73
C GLU A 21 10.21 -13.97 -2.31
N ARG A 22 9.98 -12.99 -1.42
CA ARG A 22 9.47 -13.26 -0.06
C ARG A 22 8.05 -13.82 -0.07
N ILE A 23 7.18 -13.33 -0.96
CA ILE A 23 5.83 -13.86 -1.16
C ILE A 23 5.91 -15.31 -1.63
N CYS A 24 6.73 -15.61 -2.65
CA CYS A 24 6.95 -16.96 -3.16
C CYS A 24 7.42 -17.92 -2.05
N LYS A 25 8.37 -17.46 -1.21
CA LYS A 25 8.84 -18.21 -0.05
C LYS A 25 7.72 -18.54 0.94
N TYR A 26 6.82 -17.59 1.21
CA TYR A 26 5.66 -17.81 2.09
C TYR A 26 4.64 -18.78 1.49
N VAL A 27 4.34 -18.61 0.20
CA VAL A 27 3.39 -19.44 -0.55
C VAL A 27 3.91 -20.87 -0.72
N GLY A 28 5.24 -21.06 -0.77
CA GLY A 28 5.87 -22.36 -0.94
C GLY A 28 6.10 -22.75 -2.41
N VAL A 29 6.21 -21.76 -3.31
CA VAL A 29 6.45 -21.96 -4.75
C VAL A 29 7.70 -21.19 -5.19
N PRO A 30 8.43 -21.65 -6.21
CA PRO A 30 9.50 -20.84 -6.81
C PRO A 30 8.92 -19.66 -7.58
N LEU A 31 9.67 -18.56 -7.65
CA LEU A 31 9.34 -17.45 -8.55
C LEU A 31 9.54 -17.91 -10.00
N GLY A 32 8.51 -17.77 -10.81
CA GLY A 32 8.53 -18.14 -12.23
C GLY A 32 9.55 -17.33 -13.02
N GLN A 33 10.13 -17.96 -14.04
CA GLN A 33 11.13 -17.36 -14.90
C GLN A 33 10.47 -16.51 -15.99
N ALA A 34 10.79 -15.23 -15.98
CA ALA A 34 10.46 -14.30 -17.04
C ALA A 34 11.67 -13.39 -17.30
N THR A 35 11.95 -13.16 -18.57
CA THR A 35 12.90 -12.16 -19.03
C THR A 35 12.16 -10.84 -19.19
N ILE A 36 12.66 -9.80 -18.54
CA ILE A 36 12.15 -8.43 -18.63
C ILE A 36 13.34 -7.55 -18.97
N SER A 37 13.24 -6.81 -20.06
CA SER A 37 14.31 -5.93 -20.53
C SER A 37 13.73 -4.73 -21.27
N SER A 38 14.58 -3.79 -21.65
CA SER A 38 14.22 -2.66 -22.50
C SER A 38 14.98 -2.74 -23.81
N PHE A 39 14.30 -2.44 -24.92
CA PHE A 39 14.96 -2.11 -26.17
C PHE A 39 15.74 -0.78 -26.02
N PRO A 40 16.70 -0.48 -26.92
CA PRO A 40 17.48 0.75 -26.84
C PRO A 40 16.68 2.05 -26.86
N ASP A 41 15.46 2.03 -27.40
CA ASP A 41 14.51 3.15 -27.44
C ASP A 41 13.59 3.25 -26.20
N GLY A 42 13.71 2.30 -25.26
CA GLY A 42 12.97 2.27 -24.00
C GLY A 42 11.71 1.41 -24.01
N GLU A 43 11.34 0.79 -25.13
CA GLU A 43 10.20 -0.13 -25.17
C GLU A 43 10.43 -1.35 -24.27
N THR A 44 9.42 -1.72 -23.50
CA THR A 44 9.51 -2.88 -22.59
C THR A 44 9.36 -4.18 -23.39
N TYR A 45 10.29 -5.09 -23.20
CA TYR A 45 10.22 -6.47 -23.69
C TYR A 45 9.97 -7.42 -22.52
N VAL A 46 9.04 -8.36 -22.69
CA VAL A 46 8.75 -9.43 -21.74
C VAL A 46 8.69 -10.77 -22.46
N ARG A 47 9.30 -11.79 -21.88
CA ARG A 47 9.12 -13.19 -22.29
C ARG A 47 8.95 -14.08 -21.05
N ILE A 48 7.87 -14.84 -21.01
CA ILE A 48 7.67 -15.90 -20.01
C ILE A 48 8.46 -17.12 -20.48
N GLU A 49 9.38 -17.62 -19.66
CA GLU A 49 10.34 -18.67 -20.03
C GLU A 49 9.82 -20.09 -19.72
N GLU A 50 8.63 -20.18 -19.13
CA GLU A 50 8.01 -21.43 -18.68
C GLU A 50 6.66 -21.68 -19.35
N ASN A 51 6.26 -22.95 -19.44
CA ASN A 51 4.91 -23.28 -19.86
C ASN A 51 3.92 -22.96 -18.73
N ILE A 52 2.95 -22.09 -19.03
CA ILE A 52 1.90 -21.66 -18.10
C ILE A 52 0.49 -21.94 -18.64
N ARG A 53 0.37 -22.79 -19.66
CA ARG A 53 -0.93 -23.14 -20.24
C ARG A 53 -1.82 -23.79 -19.17
N GLY A 54 -3.02 -23.26 -18.98
CA GLY A 54 -3.98 -23.77 -18.02
C GLY A 54 -3.60 -23.56 -16.54
N HIS A 55 -2.59 -22.73 -16.25
CA HIS A 55 -2.17 -22.43 -14.87
C HIS A 55 -2.91 -21.21 -14.31
N ASP A 56 -3.03 -21.13 -12.99
CA ASP A 56 -3.49 -19.94 -12.26
C ASP A 56 -2.29 -19.04 -11.97
N VAL A 57 -2.22 -17.91 -12.68
CA VAL A 57 -1.04 -17.04 -12.76
C VAL A 57 -1.23 -15.79 -11.92
N PHE A 58 -0.28 -15.50 -11.04
CA PHE A 58 -0.22 -14.28 -10.25
C PHE A 58 0.99 -13.46 -10.68
N ILE A 59 0.78 -12.18 -11.01
CA ILE A 59 1.86 -11.27 -11.41
C ILE A 59 1.99 -10.18 -10.36
N ILE A 60 3.12 -10.17 -9.64
CA ILE A 60 3.43 -9.20 -8.60
C ILE A 60 4.12 -7.99 -9.23
N GLN A 61 3.42 -6.84 -9.22
CA GLN A 61 3.97 -5.58 -9.71
C GLN A 61 3.29 -4.39 -9.03
N PRO A 62 3.90 -3.77 -8.01
CA PRO A 62 3.48 -2.44 -7.59
C PRO A 62 3.74 -1.42 -8.70
N THR A 63 2.82 -0.48 -8.92
CA THR A 63 2.94 0.55 -9.96
C THR A 63 3.54 1.85 -9.38
N CYS A 64 4.63 1.71 -8.63
CA CYS A 64 5.41 2.85 -8.09
C CYS A 64 6.36 3.44 -9.15
N PRO A 65 7.04 4.58 -8.90
CA PRO A 65 7.99 5.17 -9.83
C PRO A 65 9.08 4.19 -10.31
N PRO A 66 9.44 4.19 -11.61
CA PRO A 66 8.79 4.91 -12.72
C PRO A 66 7.40 4.32 -13.08
N THR A 67 6.35 5.07 -12.74
CA THR A 67 4.95 4.59 -12.68
C THR A 67 4.45 4.05 -14.02
N ASN A 68 4.69 4.81 -15.10
CA ASN A 68 4.25 4.43 -16.45
C ASN A 68 4.97 3.18 -16.96
N GLN A 69 6.27 3.06 -16.68
CA GLN A 69 7.05 1.91 -17.10
C GLN A 69 6.57 0.65 -16.39
N HIS A 70 6.42 0.70 -15.06
CA HIS A 70 5.95 -0.45 -14.29
C HIS A 70 4.51 -0.84 -14.63
N LEU A 71 3.65 0.15 -14.95
CA LEU A 71 2.30 -0.11 -15.44
C LEU A 71 2.34 -0.80 -16.81
N MET A 72 3.11 -0.28 -17.76
CA MET A 72 3.24 -0.90 -19.09
C MET A 72 3.83 -2.30 -19.00
N GLU A 73 4.84 -2.50 -18.17
CA GLU A 73 5.43 -3.80 -17.91
C GLU A 73 4.40 -4.80 -17.37
N LEU A 74 3.57 -4.41 -16.40
CA LEU A 74 2.47 -5.26 -15.91
C LEU A 74 1.50 -5.63 -17.03
N LEU A 75 1.07 -4.65 -17.83
CA LEU A 75 0.14 -4.88 -18.94
C LEU A 75 0.72 -5.85 -19.97
N ILE A 76 2.01 -5.72 -20.29
CA ILE A 76 2.71 -6.59 -21.24
C ILE A 76 2.90 -8.00 -20.65
N MET A 77 3.23 -8.13 -19.36
CA MET A 77 3.29 -9.43 -18.67
C MET A 77 1.93 -10.15 -18.68
N VAL A 78 0.85 -9.41 -18.42
CA VAL A 78 -0.52 -9.95 -18.47
C VAL A 78 -0.88 -10.41 -19.90
N ASP A 79 -0.61 -9.59 -20.93
CA ASP A 79 -0.87 -9.96 -22.32
C ASP A 79 -0.06 -11.19 -22.74
N ALA A 80 1.22 -11.27 -22.35
CA ALA A 80 2.07 -12.43 -22.58
C ALA A 80 1.50 -13.70 -21.92
N ALA A 81 1.06 -13.61 -20.65
CA ALA A 81 0.45 -14.73 -19.94
C ALA A 81 -0.86 -15.19 -20.57
N ARG A 82 -1.70 -14.25 -21.00
CA ARG A 82 -2.96 -14.52 -21.69
C ARG A 82 -2.73 -15.23 -23.01
N ARG A 83 -1.80 -14.74 -23.84
CA ARG A 83 -1.46 -15.37 -25.14
C ARG A 83 -0.79 -16.74 -24.96
N ALA A 84 -0.07 -16.93 -23.86
CA ALA A 84 0.45 -18.23 -23.43
C ALA A 84 -0.64 -19.17 -22.86
N SER A 85 -1.91 -18.76 -22.89
CA SER A 85 -3.08 -19.54 -22.48
C SER A 85 -3.11 -19.90 -20.99
N ALA A 86 -2.70 -18.96 -20.12
CA ALA A 86 -3.02 -19.05 -18.68
C ALA A 86 -4.54 -19.20 -18.48
N ASP A 87 -4.95 -19.97 -17.47
CA ASP A 87 -6.37 -20.18 -17.16
C ASP A 87 -6.98 -18.93 -16.51
N ARG A 88 -6.28 -18.38 -15.53
CA ARG A 88 -6.65 -17.19 -14.78
C ARG A 88 -5.42 -16.33 -14.52
N ILE A 89 -5.58 -15.01 -14.60
CA ILE A 89 -4.49 -14.06 -14.35
C ILE A 89 -4.91 -13.07 -13.25
N THR A 90 -4.23 -13.14 -12.11
CA THR A 90 -4.42 -12.21 -10.99
C THR A 90 -3.28 -11.19 -10.98
N ALA A 91 -3.61 -9.90 -11.10
CA ALA A 91 -2.64 -8.84 -10.91
C ALA A 91 -2.50 -8.55 -9.41
N VAL A 92 -1.32 -8.86 -8.84
CA VAL A 92 -0.98 -8.54 -7.46
C VAL A 92 -0.26 -7.20 -7.47
N ILE A 93 -0.95 -6.14 -7.04
CA ILE A 93 -0.50 -4.75 -7.09
C ILE A 93 -0.41 -4.21 -5.66
N PRO A 94 0.68 -4.47 -4.91
CA PRO A 94 0.81 -4.05 -3.51
C PRO A 94 0.69 -2.54 -3.29
N PHE A 95 1.00 -1.74 -4.32
CA PHE A 95 0.76 -0.30 -4.36
C PHE A 95 0.13 0.06 -5.71
N PHE A 96 -1.11 0.53 -5.68
CA PHE A 96 -1.84 0.96 -6.88
C PHE A 96 -1.53 2.43 -7.19
N GLY A 97 -0.55 2.67 -8.06
CA GLY A 97 -0.29 3.96 -8.67
C GLY A 97 -1.55 4.54 -9.33
N TYR A 98 -1.61 5.86 -9.46
CA TYR A 98 -2.80 6.61 -9.90
C TYR A 98 -4.03 6.54 -9.00
N ALA A 99 -4.01 5.82 -7.87
CA ALA A 99 -5.15 5.74 -6.93
C ALA A 99 -5.66 7.12 -6.44
N ARG A 100 -4.78 8.13 -6.37
CA ARG A 100 -5.14 9.52 -5.98
C ARG A 100 -5.94 10.28 -7.04
N GLN A 101 -5.98 9.78 -8.29
CA GLN A 101 -6.74 10.37 -9.40
C GLN A 101 -8.04 9.58 -9.61
N ASP A 102 -8.86 9.53 -8.55
CA ASP A 102 -10.07 8.71 -8.41
C ASP A 102 -11.37 9.46 -8.74
N ARG A 103 -11.32 10.78 -8.92
CA ARG A 103 -12.49 11.60 -9.21
C ARG A 103 -12.12 12.80 -10.06
N LYS A 104 -13.15 13.44 -10.65
CA LYS A 104 -13.01 14.75 -11.26
C LYS A 104 -13.18 15.82 -10.18
N ASP A 105 -12.07 16.26 -9.60
CA ASP A 105 -12.05 17.39 -8.67
C ASP A 105 -12.19 18.75 -9.38
N GLN A 106 -11.87 18.80 -10.67
CA GLN A 106 -11.98 20.00 -11.51
C GLN A 106 -12.54 19.66 -12.91
N PRO A 107 -13.06 20.66 -13.66
CA PRO A 107 -13.46 20.45 -15.05
C PRO A 107 -12.28 20.00 -15.92
N ARG A 108 -12.52 19.02 -16.80
CA ARG A 108 -11.58 18.53 -17.84
C ARG A 108 -10.33 17.77 -17.33
N VAL A 109 -10.38 17.21 -16.12
CA VAL A 109 -9.38 16.24 -15.63
C VAL A 109 -9.82 14.79 -15.87
N PRO A 110 -8.89 13.83 -16.01
CA PRO A 110 -9.21 12.41 -16.11
C PRO A 110 -9.54 11.78 -14.75
N ILE A 111 -10.19 10.61 -14.77
CA ILE A 111 -10.22 9.68 -13.63
C ILE A 111 -9.23 8.56 -13.95
N THR A 112 -7.94 8.82 -13.73
CA THR A 112 -6.86 7.94 -14.21
C THR A 112 -6.87 6.59 -13.50
N ALA A 113 -7.32 6.52 -12.24
CA ALA A 113 -7.52 5.23 -11.57
C ALA A 113 -8.50 4.32 -12.34
N LYS A 114 -9.60 4.88 -12.88
CA LYS A 114 -10.56 4.15 -13.73
C LYS A 114 -9.97 3.81 -15.09
N LEU A 115 -9.17 4.70 -15.69
CA LEU A 115 -8.44 4.37 -16.92
C LEU A 115 -7.51 3.17 -16.71
N VAL A 116 -6.71 3.16 -15.64
CA VAL A 116 -5.81 2.06 -15.31
C VAL A 116 -6.58 0.76 -15.06
N ALA A 117 -7.71 0.82 -14.34
CA ALA A 117 -8.59 -0.34 -14.14
C ALA A 117 -9.08 -0.92 -15.48
N ASN A 118 -9.50 -0.06 -16.41
CA ASN A 118 -9.92 -0.47 -17.76
C ASN A 118 -8.77 -1.11 -18.55
N LEU A 119 -7.57 -0.55 -18.48
CA LEU A 119 -6.40 -1.09 -19.18
C LEU A 119 -6.02 -2.48 -18.66
N LEU A 120 -6.03 -2.69 -17.34
CA LEU A 120 -5.78 -3.99 -16.72
C LEU A 120 -6.82 -5.02 -17.16
N HIS A 121 -8.10 -4.67 -17.12
CA HIS A 121 -9.16 -5.54 -17.59
C HIS A 121 -9.00 -5.88 -19.08
N ALA A 122 -8.74 -4.88 -19.93
CA ALA A 122 -8.57 -5.06 -21.36
C ALA A 122 -7.36 -5.93 -21.72
N ALA A 123 -6.25 -5.81 -21.00
CA ALA A 123 -5.06 -6.66 -21.17
C ALA A 123 -5.39 -8.14 -20.87
N GLY A 124 -6.28 -8.41 -19.93
CA GLY A 124 -6.74 -9.76 -19.59
C GLY A 124 -6.67 -10.11 -18.12
N VAL A 125 -6.50 -9.13 -17.22
CA VAL A 125 -6.56 -9.38 -15.79
C VAL A 125 -7.95 -9.88 -15.42
N SER A 126 -8.00 -11.01 -14.71
CA SER A 126 -9.23 -11.66 -14.25
C SER A 126 -9.59 -11.29 -12.81
N ARG A 127 -8.60 -10.86 -12.02
CA ARG A 127 -8.75 -10.46 -10.61
C ARG A 127 -7.61 -9.53 -10.21
N VAL A 128 -7.86 -8.64 -9.26
CA VAL A 128 -6.81 -7.79 -8.67
C VAL A 128 -6.68 -8.11 -7.18
N LEU A 129 -5.44 -8.28 -6.72
CA LEU A 129 -5.09 -8.30 -5.30
C LEU A 129 -4.26 -7.06 -4.99
N THR A 130 -4.74 -6.17 -4.15
CA THR A 130 -4.07 -4.91 -3.82
C THR A 130 -4.15 -4.61 -2.33
N MET A 131 -3.49 -3.55 -1.87
CA MET A 131 -3.41 -3.20 -0.47
C MET A 131 -3.58 -1.68 -0.28
N ASP A 132 -4.32 -1.27 0.74
CA ASP A 132 -4.51 0.11 1.19
C ASP A 132 -4.73 1.14 0.06
N LEU A 133 -5.72 0.89 -0.80
CA LEU A 133 -6.17 1.84 -1.81
C LEU A 133 -6.51 3.20 -1.20
N HIS A 134 -5.98 4.27 -1.82
CA HIS A 134 -6.21 5.66 -1.41
C HIS A 134 -7.69 5.98 -1.19
N ALA A 135 -8.55 5.48 -2.08
CA ALA A 135 -9.99 5.54 -1.95
C ALA A 135 -10.59 4.14 -2.12
N GLN A 136 -11.38 3.70 -1.15
CA GLN A 136 -12.02 2.37 -1.18
C GLN A 136 -12.95 2.18 -2.39
N GLN A 137 -13.49 3.28 -2.93
CA GLN A 137 -14.35 3.33 -4.11
C GLN A 137 -13.63 2.89 -5.38
N VAL A 138 -12.29 2.91 -5.42
CA VAL A 138 -11.50 2.42 -6.57
C VAL A 138 -11.80 0.95 -6.86
N GLN A 139 -12.22 0.14 -5.87
CA GLN A 139 -12.70 -1.22 -6.11
C GLN A 139 -13.86 -1.25 -7.10
N GLY A 140 -14.78 -0.29 -7.03
CA GLY A 140 -15.91 -0.15 -7.96
C GLY A 140 -15.54 0.34 -9.36
N PHE A 141 -14.26 0.63 -9.63
CA PHE A 141 -13.78 0.90 -10.98
C PHE A 141 -13.48 -0.36 -11.77
N PHE A 142 -13.37 -1.50 -11.11
CA PHE A 142 -13.14 -2.79 -11.73
C PHE A 142 -14.45 -3.55 -11.89
N ASP A 143 -14.68 -4.09 -13.08
CA ASP A 143 -15.78 -5.04 -13.34
C ASP A 143 -15.41 -6.48 -12.94
N ILE A 144 -14.13 -6.69 -12.60
CA ILE A 144 -13.55 -7.93 -12.10
C ILE A 144 -13.38 -7.89 -10.58
N PRO A 145 -13.31 -9.04 -9.88
CA PRO A 145 -13.10 -9.06 -8.44
C PRO A 145 -11.81 -8.34 -8.02
N VAL A 146 -11.90 -7.59 -6.93
CA VAL A 146 -10.78 -6.93 -6.27
C VAL A 146 -10.71 -7.38 -4.82
N ASP A 147 -9.64 -8.08 -4.47
CA ASP A 147 -9.27 -8.39 -3.10
C ASP A 147 -8.41 -7.24 -2.56
N HIS A 148 -9.01 -6.40 -1.71
CA HIS A 148 -8.35 -5.24 -1.12
C HIS A 148 -7.89 -5.53 0.31
N LEU A 149 -6.60 -5.78 0.48
CA LEU A 149 -5.98 -6.05 1.77
C LEU A 149 -5.68 -4.76 2.56
N TYR A 150 -5.57 -4.86 3.88
CA TYR A 150 -5.18 -3.74 4.75
C TYR A 150 -3.89 -4.07 5.50
N SER A 151 -2.92 -3.16 5.48
CA SER A 151 -1.66 -3.30 6.22
C SER A 151 -1.79 -3.05 7.73
N LEU A 152 -2.95 -2.56 8.18
CA LEU A 152 -3.22 -2.23 9.58
C LEU A 152 -2.77 -3.32 10.56
N PRO A 153 -3.10 -4.63 10.40
CA PRO A 153 -2.64 -5.65 11.35
C PRO A 153 -1.11 -5.79 11.42
N VAL A 154 -0.41 -5.60 10.29
CA VAL A 154 1.06 -5.64 10.20
C VAL A 154 1.66 -4.45 10.97
N LEU A 155 1.14 -3.25 10.73
CA LEU A 155 1.61 -2.02 11.37
C LEU A 155 1.32 -2.02 12.88
N ILE A 156 0.11 -2.43 13.30
CA ILE A 156 -0.31 -2.47 14.70
C ILE A 156 0.54 -3.44 15.53
N LYS A 157 0.93 -4.59 14.98
CA LYS A 157 1.80 -5.55 15.66
C LYS A 157 3.14 -4.94 16.09
N TYR A 158 3.70 -4.05 15.26
CA TYR A 158 4.91 -3.30 15.60
C TYR A 158 4.60 -2.13 16.54
N LEU A 159 3.58 -1.33 16.21
CA LEU A 159 3.25 -0.10 16.92
C LEU A 159 2.83 -0.36 18.38
N ARG A 160 2.12 -1.45 18.69
CA ARG A 160 1.78 -1.83 20.08
C ARG A 160 3.01 -2.04 20.97
N LYS A 161 4.14 -2.48 20.40
CA LYS A 161 5.40 -2.65 21.13
C LYS A 161 6.15 -1.33 21.28
N ARG A 162 5.93 -0.40 20.34
CA ARG A 162 6.62 0.89 20.28
C ARG A 162 5.93 1.96 21.11
N LEU A 163 4.61 1.97 21.13
CA LEU A 163 3.73 2.96 21.77
C LEU A 163 3.12 2.36 23.03
N THR A 164 3.83 2.48 24.16
CA THR A 164 3.45 1.85 25.44
C THR A 164 2.86 2.82 26.47
N GLY A 165 2.89 4.13 26.20
CA GLY A 165 2.41 5.18 27.10
C GLY A 165 1.06 5.78 26.69
N LYS A 166 0.76 6.99 27.17
CA LYS A 166 -0.37 7.80 26.68
C LYS A 166 -0.15 8.07 25.18
N THR A 167 -1.03 7.53 24.33
CA THR A 167 -0.93 7.66 22.88
C THR A 167 -2.16 8.38 22.32
N THR A 168 -1.92 9.30 21.39
CA THR A 168 -2.96 9.91 20.56
C THR A 168 -2.65 9.64 19.10
N VAL A 169 -3.58 9.00 18.40
CA VAL A 169 -3.54 8.82 16.95
C VAL A 169 -4.08 10.08 16.29
N VAL A 170 -3.37 10.59 15.30
CA VAL A 170 -3.69 11.84 14.62
C VAL A 170 -3.87 11.60 13.12
N SER A 171 -5.01 12.05 12.59
CA SER A 171 -5.16 12.20 11.15
C SER A 171 -4.60 13.56 10.70
N PRO A 172 -3.70 13.60 9.69
CA PRO A 172 -3.09 14.84 9.24
C PRO A 172 -4.01 15.70 8.35
N ASP A 173 -5.16 15.17 7.94
CA ASP A 173 -6.23 15.86 7.25
C ASP A 173 -7.60 15.22 7.53
N LEU A 174 -8.68 15.74 6.93
CA LEU A 174 -10.03 15.21 7.12
C LEU A 174 -10.29 13.89 6.37
N GLY A 175 -9.57 13.63 5.28
CA GLY A 175 -9.76 12.45 4.45
C GLY A 175 -9.31 11.17 5.16
N GLY A 176 -8.23 11.26 5.95
CA GLY A 176 -7.67 10.15 6.71
C GLY A 176 -8.40 9.80 8.01
N LEU A 177 -9.48 10.50 8.39
CA LEU A 177 -10.10 10.34 9.71
C LEU A 177 -10.59 8.91 9.99
N LYS A 178 -11.21 8.27 8.99
CA LYS A 178 -11.68 6.87 9.14
C LYS A 178 -10.53 5.91 9.43
N MET A 179 -9.39 6.11 8.76
CA MET A 179 -8.18 5.32 8.98
C MET A 179 -7.61 5.58 10.37
N ALA A 180 -7.44 6.85 10.75
CA ALA A 180 -6.93 7.21 12.08
C ALA A 180 -7.82 6.64 13.21
N SER A 181 -9.15 6.63 13.02
CA SER A 181 -10.07 5.99 13.96
C SER A 181 -9.83 4.49 14.11
N ALA A 182 -9.60 3.77 13.01
CA ALA A 182 -9.30 2.33 13.06
C ALA A 182 -7.98 2.03 13.79
N TYR A 183 -6.96 2.88 13.58
CA TYR A 183 -5.69 2.79 14.32
C TYR A 183 -5.87 3.09 15.81
N ALA A 184 -6.66 4.12 16.15
CA ALA A 184 -6.95 4.50 17.53
C ALA A 184 -7.66 3.35 18.27
N GLU A 185 -8.67 2.74 17.64
CA GLU A 185 -9.38 1.58 18.18
C GLU A 185 -8.43 0.38 18.39
N ALA A 186 -7.62 0.05 17.37
CA ALA A 186 -6.70 -1.07 17.43
C ALA A 186 -5.57 -0.91 18.47
N LEU A 187 -5.19 0.33 18.80
CA LEU A 187 -4.20 0.67 19.82
C LEU A 187 -4.80 0.98 21.20
N GLY A 188 -6.12 1.12 21.31
CA GLY A 188 -6.77 1.65 22.52
C GLY A 188 -6.33 3.08 22.85
N ALA A 189 -6.08 3.89 21.82
CA ALA A 189 -5.51 5.23 21.90
C ALA A 189 -6.58 6.33 21.69
N ASN A 190 -6.25 7.56 22.07
CA ASN A 190 -7.09 8.73 21.75
C ASN A 190 -7.02 9.06 20.26
N LEU A 191 -8.02 9.79 19.76
CA LEU A 191 -8.07 10.27 18.37
C LEU A 191 -8.03 11.80 18.33
N ALA A 192 -7.23 12.36 17.43
CA ALA A 192 -7.17 13.78 17.13
C ALA A 192 -7.01 14.02 15.62
N ILE A 193 -7.22 15.26 15.19
CA ILE A 193 -7.21 15.65 13.77
C ILE A 193 -6.48 16.98 13.62
N VAL A 194 -5.63 17.07 12.61
CA VAL A 194 -5.09 18.34 12.12
C VAL A 194 -5.93 18.78 10.92
N ALA A 195 -6.76 19.81 11.11
CA ALA A 195 -7.57 20.38 10.04
C ALA A 195 -6.84 21.55 9.38
N LYS A 196 -6.70 21.50 8.05
CA LYS A 196 -6.21 22.61 7.23
C LYS A 196 -7.37 23.49 6.77
N GLU A 197 -7.40 24.74 7.19
CA GLU A 197 -8.23 25.77 6.58
C GLU A 197 -7.39 26.59 5.60
N ARG A 198 -7.73 26.53 4.31
CA ARG A 198 -7.13 27.38 3.27
C ARG A 198 -7.88 28.70 3.26
N LYS A 199 -7.30 29.78 3.81
CA LYS A 199 -7.98 31.08 3.90
C LYS A 199 -8.02 31.88 2.59
N SER A 200 -7.10 31.64 1.64
CA SER A 200 -7.22 32.10 0.24
C SER A 200 -6.06 31.52 -0.60
N ALA A 201 -5.99 31.86 -1.90
CA ALA A 201 -4.85 31.53 -2.77
C ALA A 201 -3.55 32.27 -2.38
N THR A 202 -3.63 33.27 -1.50
CA THR A 202 -2.53 34.20 -1.15
C THR A 202 -2.22 34.27 0.35
N GLU A 203 -3.01 33.63 1.22
CA GLU A 203 -2.79 33.63 2.68
C GLU A 203 -2.39 32.25 3.22
N THR A 204 -1.60 32.28 4.29
CA THR A 204 -1.03 31.13 5.01
C THR A 204 -2.09 30.15 5.53
N GLU A 205 -1.78 28.84 5.46
CA GLU A 205 -2.63 27.76 5.96
C GLU A 205 -2.88 27.93 7.48
N ALA A 206 -4.13 28.15 7.89
CA ALA A 206 -4.52 28.07 9.30
C ALA A 206 -4.76 26.60 9.64
N LEU A 207 -4.02 26.08 10.60
CA LEU A 207 -4.07 24.68 11.01
C LEU A 207 -4.66 24.58 12.41
N TYR A 208 -5.82 23.95 12.52
CA TYR A 208 -6.50 23.69 13.79
C TYR A 208 -6.23 22.27 14.25
N LEU A 209 -5.87 22.09 15.52
CA LEU A 209 -5.82 20.78 16.17
C LEU A 209 -7.14 20.55 16.91
N ILE A 210 -7.82 19.45 16.59
CA ILE A 210 -9.02 18.98 17.29
C ILE A 210 -8.64 17.72 18.06
N GLY A 211 -8.76 17.74 19.39
CA GLY A 211 -8.33 16.68 20.30
C GLY A 211 -7.11 17.06 21.15
N ASP A 212 -6.76 16.23 22.14
CA ASP A 212 -5.62 16.45 23.04
C ASP A 212 -4.40 15.60 22.66
N VAL A 213 -3.25 16.25 22.55
CA VAL A 213 -1.95 15.62 22.26
C VAL A 213 -0.89 15.95 23.32
N GLU A 214 -1.23 16.76 24.32
CA GLU A 214 -0.28 17.24 25.32
C GLU A 214 0.24 16.06 26.15
N GLY A 215 1.58 15.98 26.27
CA GLY A 215 2.29 14.94 26.99
C GLY A 215 2.16 13.53 26.40
N SER A 216 1.55 13.38 25.22
CA SER A 216 1.26 12.09 24.59
C SER A 216 2.32 11.75 23.53
N ASP A 217 2.58 10.46 23.34
CA ASP A 217 3.17 9.99 22.09
C ASP A 217 2.11 10.10 21.00
N VAL A 218 2.47 10.68 19.87
CA VAL A 218 1.56 10.90 18.75
C VAL A 218 1.89 9.94 17.62
N LEU A 219 0.87 9.28 17.07
CA LEU A 219 0.98 8.53 15.84
C LEU A 219 0.21 9.26 14.73
N LEU A 220 0.93 9.90 13.81
CA LEU A 220 0.37 10.37 12.54
C LEU A 220 0.10 9.16 11.64
N VAL A 221 -1.10 9.07 11.07
CA VAL A 221 -1.47 7.97 10.18
C VAL A 221 -1.97 8.50 8.85
N ASP A 222 -1.47 7.93 7.76
CA ASP A 222 -1.89 8.23 6.40
C ASP A 222 -1.81 6.97 5.52
N ASP A 223 -2.45 6.95 4.36
CA ASP A 223 -2.34 5.81 3.43
C ASP A 223 -0.95 5.76 2.80
N LEU A 224 -0.43 6.92 2.39
CA LEU A 224 0.87 7.02 1.74
C LEU A 224 1.62 8.30 2.07
N THR A 225 2.93 8.30 1.82
CA THR A 225 3.72 9.53 1.82
C THR A 225 4.66 9.57 0.63
N GLU A 226 4.73 10.73 -0.01
CA GLU A 226 5.59 10.97 -1.17
C GLU A 226 6.62 12.06 -0.88
N THR A 227 6.14 13.28 -0.62
CA THR A 227 6.99 14.44 -0.36
C THR A 227 7.23 14.70 1.13
N ALA A 228 6.65 13.87 2.01
CA ALA A 228 6.56 14.03 3.46
C ALA A 228 5.94 15.34 3.97
N GLY A 229 5.52 16.27 3.10
CA GLY A 229 5.12 17.62 3.50
C GLY A 229 3.97 17.65 4.50
N THR A 230 2.89 16.90 4.22
CA THR A 230 1.73 16.78 5.10
C THR A 230 2.12 16.28 6.49
N LEU A 231 2.87 15.18 6.57
CA LEU A 231 3.34 14.60 7.83
C LEU A 231 4.24 15.58 8.60
N THR A 232 5.22 16.21 7.95
CA THR A 232 6.17 17.10 8.63
C THR A 232 5.53 18.39 9.11
N SER A 233 4.57 18.94 8.37
CA SER A 233 3.81 20.11 8.79
C SER A 233 2.91 19.79 9.98
N ALA A 234 2.20 18.66 9.93
CA ALA A 234 1.39 18.19 11.06
C ALA A 234 2.25 17.95 12.31
N ALA A 235 3.40 17.27 12.16
CA ALA A 235 4.33 17.03 13.26
C ALA A 235 4.82 18.33 13.92
N SER A 236 5.09 19.36 13.12
CA SER A 236 5.51 20.67 13.64
C SER A 236 4.44 21.33 14.52
N ILE A 237 3.16 21.16 14.18
CA ILE A 237 2.03 21.69 14.94
C ILE A 237 1.82 20.89 16.22
N LEU A 238 1.81 19.57 16.10
CA LEU A 238 1.67 18.66 17.24
C LEU A 238 2.75 18.92 18.29
N LYS A 239 3.98 19.17 17.84
CA LYS A 239 5.08 19.52 18.74
C LYS A 239 4.84 20.83 19.49
N LYS A 240 4.29 21.85 18.83
CA LYS A 240 3.90 23.13 19.46
C LYS A 240 2.77 22.98 20.48
N HIS A 241 1.92 21.95 20.34
CA HIS A 241 0.84 21.63 21.26
C HIS A 241 1.25 20.60 22.34
N GLY A 242 2.55 20.40 22.55
CA GLY A 242 3.05 19.60 23.67
C GLY A 242 3.15 18.10 23.42
N ALA A 243 3.10 17.64 22.17
CA ALA A 243 3.37 16.23 21.84
C ALA A 243 4.80 15.82 22.28
N ARG A 244 4.92 14.64 22.90
CA ARG A 244 6.19 14.10 23.41
C ARG A 244 7.06 13.58 22.27
N ASP A 245 6.76 12.39 21.76
CA ASP A 245 7.38 11.82 20.57
C ASP A 245 6.35 11.71 19.45
N ILE A 246 6.77 11.92 18.20
CA ILE A 246 5.87 11.89 17.05
C ILE A 246 6.32 10.79 16.10
N TYR A 247 5.46 9.81 15.89
CA TYR A 247 5.65 8.70 14.96
C TYR A 247 4.76 8.93 13.74
N ALA A 248 5.18 8.42 12.59
CA ALA A 248 4.33 8.37 11.40
C ALA A 248 4.17 6.92 10.96
N GLY A 249 2.94 6.47 10.72
CA GLY A 249 2.60 5.16 10.17
C GLY A 249 1.91 5.31 8.83
N VAL A 250 2.50 4.79 7.75
CA VAL A 250 1.89 4.82 6.41
C VAL A 250 2.02 3.49 5.72
N ALA A 251 0.99 3.06 4.97
CA ALA A 251 1.07 1.81 4.23
C ALA A 251 2.16 1.89 3.15
N HIS A 252 2.21 3.00 2.40
CA HIS A 252 3.10 3.15 1.25
C HIS A 252 4.03 4.37 1.37
N ALA A 253 5.35 4.14 1.38
CA ALA A 253 6.35 5.22 1.36
C ALA A 253 7.03 5.34 -0.01
N VAL A 254 6.55 6.27 -0.84
CA VAL A 254 7.06 6.55 -2.19
C VAL A 254 7.92 7.82 -2.16
N LEU A 255 8.98 7.79 -1.35
CA LEU A 255 9.77 8.98 -1.00
C LEU A 255 10.51 9.56 -2.22
N VAL A 256 10.12 10.78 -2.62
CA VAL A 256 10.85 11.56 -3.64
C VAL A 256 11.94 12.42 -3.00
N ASP A 257 12.82 13.02 -3.80
CA ASP A 257 14.02 13.70 -3.30
C ASP A 257 13.74 14.81 -2.27
N VAL A 258 12.64 15.55 -2.44
CA VAL A 258 12.27 16.61 -1.48
C VAL A 258 11.84 16.06 -0.11
N ALA A 259 11.45 14.79 -0.02
CA ALA A 259 11.05 14.16 1.24
C ALA A 259 12.23 13.95 2.18
N ILE A 260 13.42 13.65 1.63
CA ILE A 260 14.64 13.34 2.38
C ILE A 260 15.00 14.49 3.35
N PRO A 261 15.26 15.73 2.89
CA PRO A 261 15.59 16.83 3.80
C PRO A 261 14.42 17.25 4.69
N ARG A 262 13.16 16.99 4.28
CA ARG A 262 11.99 17.28 5.11
C ARG A 262 11.93 16.35 6.30
N LEU A 263 12.10 15.05 6.11
CA LEU A 263 12.11 14.06 7.19
C LEU A 263 13.27 14.32 8.16
N GLN A 264 14.48 14.54 7.63
CA GLN A 264 15.68 14.83 8.44
C GLN A 264 15.53 16.05 9.36
N LYS A 265 14.80 17.08 8.91
CA LYS A 265 14.58 18.33 9.68
C LYS A 265 13.27 18.32 10.47
N SER A 266 12.48 17.26 10.36
CA SER A 266 11.15 17.19 10.96
C SER A 266 11.20 16.92 12.46
N GLN A 267 10.03 17.06 13.09
CA GLN A 267 9.81 16.64 14.48
C GLN A 267 9.38 15.17 14.59
N ILE A 268 9.48 14.39 13.51
CA ILE A 268 9.10 12.98 13.48
C ILE A 268 10.28 12.14 13.99
N THR A 269 10.04 11.32 15.00
CA THR A 269 11.01 10.41 15.60
C THR A 269 11.28 9.19 14.71
N GLU A 270 10.25 8.68 14.04
CA GLU A 270 10.32 7.46 13.24
C GLU A 270 9.17 7.39 12.22
N LEU A 271 9.50 7.02 10.98
CA LEU A 271 8.53 6.63 9.96
C LEU A 271 8.43 5.10 9.90
N VAL A 272 7.27 4.55 10.22
CA VAL A 272 6.94 3.13 10.08
C VAL A 272 6.15 2.96 8.79
N THR A 273 6.60 2.07 7.92
CA THR A 273 5.93 1.80 6.64
C THR A 273 6.03 0.34 6.24
N THR A 274 5.43 -0.05 5.12
CA THR A 274 5.54 -1.40 4.58
C THR A 274 6.52 -1.47 3.41
N ASN A 275 6.92 -2.68 3.02
CA ASN A 275 7.68 -2.92 1.80
C ASN A 275 6.80 -3.10 0.55
N SER A 276 5.56 -2.58 0.52
CA SER A 276 4.67 -2.60 -0.65
C SER A 276 5.31 -1.96 -1.90
N THR A 277 6.20 -0.99 -1.67
CA THR A 277 7.09 -0.39 -2.66
C THR A 277 8.53 -0.50 -2.15
N PRO A 278 9.54 -0.46 -3.02
CA PRO A 278 10.91 -0.26 -2.56
C PRO A 278 11.01 1.05 -1.79
N VAL A 279 11.48 1.00 -0.55
CA VAL A 279 11.57 2.16 0.34
C VAL A 279 13.00 2.65 0.36
N ARG A 280 13.20 3.95 0.10
CA ARG A 280 14.51 4.61 0.21
C ARG A 280 14.92 4.75 1.67
N THR A 281 16.19 4.51 1.95
CA THR A 281 16.80 4.89 3.23
C THR A 281 16.99 6.41 3.28
N VAL A 282 16.94 6.96 4.49
CA VAL A 282 17.19 8.39 4.75
C VAL A 282 18.25 8.49 5.82
N ASP A 283 19.44 8.94 5.47
CA ASP A 283 20.54 9.07 6.43
C ASP A 283 20.15 10.04 7.55
N GLY A 284 20.41 9.65 8.80
CA GLY A 284 20.05 10.47 9.97
C GLY A 284 18.55 10.52 10.30
N PHE A 285 17.71 9.71 9.65
CA PHE A 285 16.29 9.59 9.97
C PHE A 285 15.85 8.12 10.04
N LYS A 286 15.12 7.74 11.09
CA LYS A 286 14.73 6.35 11.29
C LYS A 286 13.52 5.99 10.43
N ILE A 287 13.71 5.04 9.52
CA ILE A 287 12.62 4.40 8.78
C ILE A 287 12.59 2.92 9.14
N THR A 288 11.44 2.45 9.61
CA THR A 288 11.18 1.04 9.88
C THR A 288 10.26 0.49 8.80
N VAL A 289 10.78 -0.47 8.02
CA VAL A 289 10.03 -1.11 6.94
C VAL A 289 9.55 -2.48 7.38
N LEU A 290 8.24 -2.66 7.45
CA LEU A 290 7.58 -3.92 7.81
C LEU A 290 7.26 -4.73 6.56
N CYS A 291 7.51 -6.03 6.62
CA CYS A 291 7.27 -6.91 5.48
C CYS A 291 5.79 -7.31 5.38
N VAL A 292 5.17 -7.16 4.21
CA VAL A 292 3.79 -7.57 3.92
C VAL A 292 3.70 -8.85 3.09
N SER A 293 4.80 -9.60 2.96
CA SER A 293 4.83 -10.82 2.14
C SER A 293 3.90 -11.92 2.66
N GLU A 294 3.76 -12.06 3.98
CA GLU A 294 2.84 -13.05 4.57
C GLU A 294 1.38 -12.68 4.30
N LEU A 295 1.03 -11.40 4.44
CA LEU A 295 -0.31 -10.89 4.17
C LEU A 295 -0.70 -11.12 2.69
N LEU A 296 0.17 -10.73 1.77
CA LEU A 296 -0.08 -10.88 0.33
C LEU A 296 -0.02 -12.36 -0.11
N GLY A 297 0.93 -13.13 0.41
CA GLY A 297 1.08 -14.55 0.10
C GLY A 297 -0.09 -15.38 0.60
N GLU A 298 -0.63 -15.07 1.77
CA GLU A 298 -1.85 -15.71 2.26
C GLU A 298 -3.08 -15.30 1.43
N GLY A 299 -3.15 -14.05 0.96
CA GLY A 299 -4.12 -13.61 -0.03
C GLY A 299 -4.06 -14.45 -1.32
N ILE A 300 -2.86 -14.69 -1.86
CA ILE A 300 -2.64 -15.53 -3.05
C ILE A 300 -3.13 -16.96 -2.81
N LYS A 301 -2.73 -17.59 -1.70
CA LYS A 301 -3.15 -18.96 -1.37
C LYS A 301 -4.66 -19.10 -1.28
N ARG A 302 -5.33 -18.14 -0.62
CA ARG A 302 -6.78 -18.16 -0.47
C ARG A 302 -7.51 -17.95 -1.78
N ILE A 303 -7.04 -17.02 -2.61
CA ILE A 303 -7.57 -16.81 -3.97
C ILE A 303 -7.41 -18.07 -4.81
N HIS A 304 -6.28 -18.75 -4.71
CA HIS A 304 -5.98 -19.97 -5.45
C HIS A 304 -6.87 -21.14 -5.01
N ASN A 305 -7.11 -21.27 -3.71
CA ASN A 305 -7.89 -22.35 -3.09
C ASN A 305 -9.40 -22.04 -2.98
N ASP A 306 -9.86 -20.91 -3.49
CA ASP A 306 -11.23 -20.40 -3.34
C ASP A 306 -11.68 -20.30 -1.85
N GLU A 307 -10.74 -19.96 -0.96
CA GLU A 307 -10.97 -19.71 0.46
C GLU A 307 -11.34 -18.24 0.74
N SER A 308 -12.01 -17.98 1.87
CA SER A 308 -12.39 -16.62 2.24
C SER A 308 -11.18 -15.74 2.55
N VAL A 309 -10.98 -14.65 1.81
CA VAL A 309 -9.96 -13.62 2.09
C VAL A 309 -10.36 -12.74 3.28
N SER A 310 -11.65 -12.64 3.59
CA SER A 310 -12.19 -11.72 4.61
C SER A 310 -11.67 -11.97 6.03
N SER A 311 -11.22 -13.18 6.34
CA SER A 311 -10.70 -13.47 7.68
C SER A 311 -9.30 -12.88 7.94
N LEU A 312 -8.60 -12.38 6.91
CA LEU A 312 -7.30 -11.72 7.05
C LEU A 312 -7.41 -10.33 7.72
N PHE A 313 -8.63 -9.80 7.82
CA PHE A 313 -8.90 -8.49 8.40
C PHE A 313 -9.09 -8.51 9.92
N ASN A 314 -9.20 -9.70 10.52
CA ASN A 314 -9.38 -9.82 11.96
C ASN A 314 -8.06 -9.50 12.68
N ILE A 315 -8.01 -8.35 13.34
CA ILE A 315 -6.96 -8.06 14.30
C ILE A 315 -7.20 -9.00 15.49
N GLU A 316 -6.32 -9.97 15.69
CA GLU A 316 -6.31 -10.74 16.92
C GLU A 316 -6.09 -9.75 18.08
N ASN A 317 -7.16 -9.48 18.81
CA ASN A 317 -7.06 -8.92 20.13
C ASN A 317 -6.49 -10.05 20.98
N GLU A 318 -5.19 -10.01 21.25
CA GLU A 318 -4.57 -10.76 22.35
C GLU A 318 -5.22 -10.26 23.65
N LYS A 319 -6.47 -10.68 23.91
CA LYS A 319 -7.07 -10.60 25.23
C LYS A 319 -6.33 -11.63 26.06
N ASN A 320 -5.54 -11.12 27.00
CA ASN A 320 -4.95 -11.85 28.10
C ASN A 320 -5.74 -13.11 28.44
N GLY A 321 -5.05 -14.26 28.40
CA GLY A 321 -5.53 -15.51 28.93
C GLY A 321 -5.98 -15.32 30.38
N LYS A 322 -7.29 -15.18 30.57
CA LYS A 322 -7.99 -15.54 31.79
C LYS A 322 -9.18 -16.38 31.35
N THR A 323 -8.90 -17.68 31.29
CA THR A 323 -9.90 -18.72 31.49
C THR A 323 -10.76 -18.35 32.71
N SER A 324 -12.06 -18.24 32.47
CA SER A 324 -13.07 -18.56 33.49
C SER A 324 -13.50 -19.99 33.22
#